data_AF-A0A670JXN4-F1
#
_entry.id   AF-A0A670JXN4-F1
#
_cell.length_a   1.000
_cell.length_b   1.000
_cell.length_c   1.000
_cell.angle_alpha   90.00
_cell.angle_beta   90.00
_cell.angle_gamma   90.00
#
_symmetry.space_group_name_H-M   'P 1'
#
loop_
_entity.id
_entity.type
_entity.pdbx_description
1 polymer ?
#
loop_
_entity_poly.entity_id
_entity_poly.type
_entity_poly.pdbx_seq_one_letter_code
_entity_poly.pdbx_strand_id
1 'polypeptide(L)'
;MLLTSGALPSLDQVADVNVICGVLKDFLRSLKEPLMTFALHPAFLRASEIPDEAARQTALCHVVMKLPLANRDTLAFLVLHLHR
;
A
#
# COMPACT_ATOMS: atom_id res chain seq x y z
N MET A 1 19.63 -4.28 1.00
CA MET A 1 20.99 -3.76 1.29
C MET A 1 21.03 -2.64 2.34
N LEU A 2 19.89 -2.12 2.84
CA LEU A 2 19.86 -1.06 3.88
C LEU A 2 19.34 -1.51 5.27
N LEU A 3 19.03 -2.79 5.48
CA LEU A 3 18.46 -3.30 6.74
C LEU A 3 19.41 -4.23 7.52
N THR A 4 20.67 -4.34 7.12
CA THR A 4 21.61 -5.34 7.68
C THR A 4 22.34 -4.87 8.94
N SER A 5 22.18 -3.62 9.33
CA SER A 5 22.84 -3.04 10.50
C SER A 5 21.76 -2.47 11.40
N GLY A 6 21.64 -2.93 12.65
CA GLY A 6 20.55 -2.58 13.58
C GLY A 6 20.48 -1.11 14.03
N ALA A 7 21.05 -0.17 13.27
CA ALA A 7 20.83 1.26 13.42
C ALA A 7 19.72 1.70 12.46
N LEU A 8 18.63 2.24 12.99
CA LEU A 8 17.60 2.89 12.17
C LEU A 8 18.22 4.18 11.60
N PRO A 9 18.39 4.31 10.27
CA PRO A 9 18.89 5.55 9.71
C PRO A 9 17.88 6.66 9.95
N SER A 10 18.36 7.80 10.44
CA SER A 10 17.52 8.99 10.61
C SER A 10 17.15 9.54 9.23
N LEU A 11 15.85 9.54 8.90
CA LEU A 11 15.36 9.91 7.57
C LEU A 11 15.50 11.41 7.28
N ASP A 12 15.62 12.25 8.30
CA ASP A 12 15.89 13.69 8.22
C ASP A 12 17.25 14.01 7.59
N GLN A 13 18.19 13.05 7.59
CA GLN A 13 19.51 13.20 6.99
C GLN A 13 19.53 12.79 5.51
N VAL A 14 18.43 12.21 4.99
CA VAL A 14 18.33 11.81 3.59
C VAL A 14 17.74 12.95 2.77
N ALA A 15 18.62 13.72 2.12
CA ALA A 15 18.22 14.90 1.34
C ALA A 15 17.36 14.59 0.11
N ASP A 16 17.56 13.43 -0.52
CA ASP A 16 16.81 13.03 -1.72
C ASP A 16 15.57 12.20 -1.35
N VAL A 17 14.39 12.81 -1.49
CA VAL A 17 13.10 12.15 -1.26
C VAL A 17 12.89 10.92 -2.14
N ASN A 18 13.51 10.84 -3.31
CA ASN A 18 13.39 9.68 -4.19
C ASN A 18 14.05 8.44 -3.59
N VAL A 19 15.09 8.63 -2.77
CA VAL A 19 15.72 7.54 -2.00
C VAL A 19 14.73 7.01 -0.97
N ILE A 20 14.06 7.88 -0.22
CA ILE A 20 13.04 7.50 0.78
C ILE A 20 11.88 6.77 0.10
N CYS A 21 11.35 7.33 -0.99
CA CYS A 21 10.29 6.71 -1.78
C CYS A 21 10.73 5.36 -2.36
N GLY A 22 11.98 5.24 -2.80
CA GLY A 22 12.58 3.99 -3.26
C GLY A 22 12.54 2.91 -2.18
N VAL A 23 13.04 3.24 -0.99
CA VAL A 23 13.04 2.33 0.16
C VAL A 23 11.62 1.93 0.57
N LEU A 24 10.67 2.87 0.63
CA LEU A 24 9.28 2.57 0.94
C LEU A 24 8.67 1.57 -0.07
N LYS A 25 8.88 1.81 -1.37
CA LYS A 25 8.40 0.92 -2.43
C LYS A 25 9.05 -0.46 -2.34
N ASP A 26 10.35 -0.53 -2.04
CA ASP A 26 11.06 -1.79 -1.88
C ASP A 26 10.60 -2.56 -0.64
N PHE A 27 10.34 -1.87 0.48
CA PHE A 27 9.74 -2.48 1.68
C PHE A 27 8.40 -3.13 1.37
N LEU A 28 7.47 -2.41 0.72
CA LEU A 28 6.17 -2.95 0.35
C LEU A 28 6.27 -4.14 -0.61
N ARG A 29 7.24 -4.13 -1.54
CA ARG A 29 7.52 -5.25 -2.45
C ARG A 29 8.20 -6.45 -1.77
N SER A 30 8.86 -6.25 -0.63
CA SER A 30 9.56 -7.29 0.13
C SER A 30 8.66 -8.08 1.10
N LEU A 31 7.42 -7.65 1.29
CA LEU A 31 6.45 -8.35 2.15
C LEU A 31 6.23 -9.79 1.63
N LYS A 32 6.06 -10.75 2.55
CA LYS A 32 5.76 -12.16 2.20
C LYS A 32 4.50 -12.29 1.34
N GLU A 33 3.56 -11.38 1.52
CA GLU A 33 2.32 -11.24 0.76
C GLU A 33 2.15 -9.75 0.41
N PRO A 34 1.63 -9.39 -0.79
CA PRO A 34 1.36 -8.00 -1.14
C PRO A 34 0.38 -7.36 -0.15
N LEU A 35 0.47 -6.03 -0.02
CA LEU A 35 -0.39 -5.26 0.87
C LEU A 35 -1.89 -5.50 0.61
N MET A 36 -2.29 -5.71 -0.65
CA MET A 36 -3.68 -5.98 -1.06
C MET A 36 -4.08 -7.46 -0.97
N THR A 37 -3.19 -8.33 -0.47
CA THR A 37 -3.29 -9.80 -0.38
C THR A 37 -3.44 -10.51 -1.73
N PHE A 38 -2.92 -11.74 -1.82
CA PHE A 38 -3.11 -12.54 -3.04
C PHE A 38 -4.58 -12.95 -3.20
N ALA A 39 -5.25 -13.24 -2.07
CA ALA A 39 -6.63 -13.70 -2.04
C ALA A 39 -7.63 -12.63 -2.52
N LEU A 40 -7.40 -11.35 -2.21
CA LEU A 40 -8.30 -10.27 -2.58
C LEU A 40 -7.92 -9.57 -3.90
N HIS A 41 -6.73 -9.80 -4.44
CA HIS A 41 -6.29 -9.20 -5.70
C HIS A 41 -7.31 -9.36 -6.86
N PRO A 42 -7.89 -10.55 -7.14
CA PRO A 42 -8.92 -10.68 -8.18
C PRO A 42 -10.20 -9.89 -7.88
N ALA A 43 -10.55 -9.71 -6.60
CA ALA A 43 -11.71 -8.92 -6.20
C ALA A 43 -11.48 -7.42 -6.41
N PHE A 44 -10.26 -6.93 -6.16
CA PHE A 44 -9.86 -5.57 -6.48
C PHE A 44 -9.95 -5.27 -7.98
N LEU A 45 -9.41 -6.15 -8.84
CA LEU A 45 -9.48 -5.99 -10.29
C LEU A 45 -10.93 -5.91 -10.77
N ARG A 46 -11.76 -6.90 -10.39
CA ARG A 46 -13.18 -6.90 -10.78
C ARG A 46 -13.93 -5.68 -10.29
N ALA A 47 -13.67 -5.21 -9.07
CA ALA A 47 -14.29 -4.00 -8.56
C ALA A 47 -13.85 -2.76 -9.37
N SER A 48 -12.56 -2.67 -9.74
CA SER A 48 -12.02 -1.53 -10.49
C SER A 48 -12.53 -1.43 -11.93
N GLU A 49 -12.97 -2.54 -12.52
CA GLU A 49 -13.48 -2.62 -13.89
C GLU A 49 -14.98 -2.28 -14.01
N ILE A 50 -15.66 -2.00 -12.88
CA ILE A 50 -17.08 -1.62 -12.89
C ILE A 50 -17.25 -0.27 -13.62
N PRO A 51 -18.09 -0.19 -14.67
CA PRO A 51 -18.28 1.04 -15.44
C PRO A 51 -18.96 2.16 -14.65
N ASP A 52 -19.95 1.81 -13.84
CA ASP A 52 -20.68 2.76 -13.00
C ASP A 52 -19.81 3.23 -11.83
N GLU A 53 -19.59 4.54 -11.73
CA GLU A 53 -18.70 5.14 -10.72
C GLU A 53 -19.12 4.83 -9.29
N ALA A 54 -20.41 4.99 -8.98
CA ALA A 54 -20.92 4.83 -7.63
C ALA A 54 -20.86 3.36 -7.19
N ALA A 55 -21.19 2.44 -8.09
CA ALA A 55 -21.06 1.01 -7.87
C ALA A 55 -19.59 0.59 -7.73
N ARG A 56 -18.68 1.13 -8.56
CA ARG A 56 -17.23 0.89 -8.45
C ARG A 56 -16.69 1.33 -7.10
N GLN A 57 -17.00 2.54 -6.67
CA GLN A 57 -16.54 3.08 -5.38
C GLN A 57 -17.06 2.23 -4.21
N THR A 58 -18.33 1.84 -4.26
CA THR A 58 -18.96 0.99 -3.24
C THR A 58 -18.29 -0.40 -3.20
N ALA A 59 -18.05 -1.00 -4.37
CA ALA A 59 -17.40 -2.30 -4.48
C ALA A 59 -15.96 -2.26 -3.97
N LEU A 60 -15.17 -1.25 -4.37
CA LEU A 60 -13.80 -1.07 -3.88
C LEU A 60 -13.76 -0.89 -2.36
N CYS A 61 -14.64 -0.07 -1.79
CA CYS A 61 -14.75 0.10 -0.34
C CYS A 61 -15.03 -1.24 0.35
N HIS A 62 -15.96 -2.03 -0.16
CA HIS A 62 -16.27 -3.35 0.39
C HIS A 62 -15.07 -4.31 0.31
N VAL A 63 -14.30 -4.31 -0.78
CA VAL A 63 -13.08 -5.14 -0.88
C VAL A 63 -12.02 -4.68 0.13
N VAL A 64 -11.82 -3.37 0.30
CA VAL A 64 -10.89 -2.80 1.30
C VAL A 64 -11.29 -3.22 2.72
N MET A 65 -12.59 -3.23 3.05
CA MET A 65 -13.07 -3.65 4.38
C MET A 65 -12.84 -5.13 4.69
N LYS A 66 -12.53 -5.96 3.69
CA LYS A 66 -12.18 -7.38 3.86
C LYS A 66 -10.69 -7.62 4.13
N LEU A 67 -9.84 -6.60 3.97
CA LEU A 67 -8.43 -6.73 4.26
C LEU A 67 -8.20 -7.01 5.77
N PRO A 68 -7.15 -7.76 6.13
CA PRO A 68 -6.68 -7.80 7.51
C PRO A 68 -6.40 -6.39 8.04
N LEU A 69 -6.60 -6.18 9.33
CA LEU A 69 -6.52 -4.87 9.97
C LEU A 69 -5.23 -4.11 9.61
N ALA A 70 -4.08 -4.75 9.75
CA ALA A 70 -2.78 -4.15 9.45
C ALA A 70 -2.64 -3.71 7.98
N ASN A 71 -3.13 -4.53 7.05
CA ASN A 71 -3.11 -4.23 5.62
C ASN A 71 -4.02 -3.04 5.29
N ARG A 72 -5.24 -3.04 5.85
CA ARG A 72 -6.22 -1.98 5.66
C ARG A 72 -5.72 -0.65 6.17
N ASP A 73 -5.18 -0.62 7.39
CA ASP A 73 -4.74 0.62 8.04
C ASP A 73 -3.49 1.18 7.33
N THR A 74 -2.56 0.31 6.91
CA THR A 74 -1.40 0.70 6.09
C THR A 74 -1.82 1.25 4.73
N LEU A 75 -2.75 0.57 4.04
CA LEU A 75 -3.28 1.02 2.76
C LEU A 75 -3.98 2.38 2.89
N ALA A 76 -4.77 2.59 3.94
CA ALA A 76 -5.43 3.85 4.20
C ALA A 76 -4.42 4.99 4.38
N PHE A 77 -3.35 4.77 5.15
CA PHE A 77 -2.27 5.75 5.30
C PHE A 77 -1.61 6.08 3.96
N LEU A 78 -1.28 5.08 3.16
CA LEU A 78 -0.66 5.27 1.85
C LEU A 78 -1.56 6.04 0.88
N VAL A 79 -2.85 5.69 0.79
CA VAL A 79 -3.80 6.37 -0.10
C VAL A 79 -3.99 7.83 0.35
N LEU A 80 -4.11 8.08 1.66
CA LEU A 80 -4.20 9.44 2.18
C LEU A 80 -2.94 10.25 1.93
N HIS A 81 -1.76 9.62 1.98
CA HIS A 81 -0.49 10.28 1.67
C HIS A 81 -0.38 10.62 0.17
N LEU A 82 -0.75 9.69 -0.71
CA LEU A 82 -0.67 9.86 -2.17
C LEU A 82 -1.74 10.78 -2.76
N HIS A 83 -2.83 11.02 -2.04
CA HIS A 83 -3.87 11.96 -2.45
C HIS A 83 -3.49 13.43 -2.22
N ARG A 84 -2.49 13.68 -1.36
CA ARG A 84 -1.98 15.03 -1.07
C ARG A 84 -0.99 15.47 -2.15
#